data_AF-A0A7V4P0V0-F1
#
_entry.id   AF-A0A7V4P0V0-F1
#
_cell.length_a   1.000
_cell.length_b   1.000
_cell.length_c   1.000
_cell.angle_alpha   90.00
_cell.angle_beta   90.00
_cell.angle_gamma   90.00
#
_symmetry.space_group_name_H-M   'P 1'
#
loop_
_entity.id
_entity.type
_entity.pdbx_description
1 polymer ?
#
loop_
_entity_poly.entity_id
_entity_poly.type
_entity_poly.pdbx_seq_one_letter_code
_entity_poly.pdbx_strand_id
1 'polypeptide(L)'
;MNRRILTAVALACMCSVAVSAAYAGEGCCSKGSKTAKVAAGESGGCPMSAKKTCGGVKEEFPTMSMMVGETKYDCPDSAAMAAKKAKAPVRYIVAGEEFDDAETAYKAYACAAECYAKSFTSIACEKDGKWIVCSPSGCGSEAKTASSCMKDQDTTISADALKKCSKFRVAGHTYENWDAAKKAHERAVAATKDLKMVAMVDGKKVDSCESICSTMKKTGKVEYMVGTQKTNCEYNARAMMAKARVEAAKKAVDAMAKA
;
A
#
# COMPACT_ATOMS: atom_id res chain seq x y z
N MET A 1 23.77 -28.83 -45.04
CA MET A 1 22.51 -29.56 -44.73
C MET A 1 22.01 -29.05 -43.38
N ASN A 2 21.10 -28.06 -43.37
CA ASN A 2 19.64 -28.20 -43.22
C ASN A 2 19.28 -28.75 -41.82
N ARG A 3 18.57 -28.04 -40.93
CA ARG A 3 17.28 -27.35 -41.13
C ARG A 3 17.09 -26.20 -40.12
N ARG A 4 16.63 -25.06 -40.65
CA ARG A 4 15.99 -23.96 -39.90
C ARG A 4 14.55 -24.36 -39.59
N ILE A 5 14.13 -24.23 -38.32
CA ILE A 5 12.72 -24.35 -37.93
C ILE A 5 12.21 -22.92 -37.68
N LEU A 6 11.46 -22.40 -38.66
CA LEU A 6 10.57 -21.26 -38.48
C LEU A 6 9.34 -21.75 -37.71
N THR A 7 9.08 -21.21 -36.52
CA THR A 7 7.79 -21.35 -35.86
C THR A 7 7.11 -19.99 -35.85
N ALA A 8 6.20 -19.81 -36.79
CA ALA A 8 5.21 -18.74 -36.78
C ALA A 8 4.21 -19.01 -35.66
N VAL A 9 4.15 -18.14 -34.66
CA VAL A 9 3.07 -18.14 -33.66
C VAL A 9 2.13 -17.00 -33.99
N ALA A 10 0.90 -17.40 -34.28
CA ALA A 10 -0.19 -16.59 -34.78
C ALA A 10 -0.60 -15.48 -33.79
N LEU A 11 -0.77 -14.29 -34.37
CA LEU A 11 -1.36 -13.12 -33.73
C LEU A 11 -2.87 -13.36 -33.57
N ALA A 12 -3.31 -13.78 -32.39
CA ALA A 12 -4.73 -13.84 -32.06
C ALA A 12 -5.19 -12.47 -31.55
N CYS A 13 -5.84 -11.71 -32.45
CA CYS A 13 -6.65 -10.53 -32.14
C CYS A 13 -7.81 -10.93 -31.22
N MET A 14 -7.65 -10.81 -29.90
CA MET A 14 -8.80 -10.77 -28.99
C MET A 14 -9.30 -9.34 -28.87
N CYS A 15 -10.43 -9.06 -29.52
CA CYS A 15 -11.28 -7.93 -29.24
C CYS A 15 -11.91 -8.11 -27.85
N SER A 16 -11.19 -7.79 -26.79
CA SER A 16 -11.79 -7.52 -25.49
C SER A 16 -12.47 -6.16 -25.56
N VAL A 17 -13.80 -6.19 -25.69
CA VAL A 17 -14.66 -5.03 -25.45
C VAL A 17 -14.42 -4.62 -23.99
N ALA A 18 -13.51 -3.68 -23.80
CA ALA A 18 -13.31 -3.01 -22.53
C ALA A 18 -14.54 -2.15 -22.26
N VAL A 19 -15.57 -2.76 -21.67
CA VAL A 19 -16.56 -2.00 -20.89
C VAL A 19 -15.80 -1.46 -19.69
N SER A 20 -15.09 -0.35 -19.92
CA SER A 20 -14.65 0.54 -18.87
C SER A 20 -15.93 1.16 -18.33
N ALA A 21 -16.58 0.47 -17.38
CA ALA A 21 -17.50 1.14 -16.50
C ALA A 21 -16.68 2.23 -15.81
N ALA A 22 -16.79 3.44 -16.33
CA ALA A 22 -16.20 4.62 -15.75
C ALA A 22 -16.72 4.69 -14.31
N TYR A 23 -15.85 4.37 -13.37
CA TYR A 23 -16.00 4.68 -11.95
C TYR A 23 -15.96 6.20 -11.80
N ALA A 24 -17.01 6.86 -12.27
CA ALA A 24 -17.32 8.26 -12.02
C ALA A 24 -18.38 8.32 -10.92
N GLY A 25 -18.08 7.70 -9.77
CA GLY A 25 -18.72 8.12 -8.54
C GLY A 25 -18.28 9.56 -8.27
N GLU A 26 -19.22 10.46 -8.02
CA GLU A 26 -18.95 11.85 -7.64
C GLU A 26 -17.82 11.88 -6.60
N GLY A 27 -16.74 12.57 -6.96
CA GLY A 27 -15.42 12.37 -6.38
C GLY A 27 -15.40 12.31 -4.85
N CYS A 28 -14.52 11.45 -4.33
CA CYS A 28 -14.17 11.30 -2.91
C CYS A 28 -13.66 12.59 -2.22
N CYS A 29 -13.77 13.76 -2.88
CA CYS A 29 -13.39 15.08 -2.38
C CYS A 29 -14.59 16.05 -2.39
N SER A 30 -15.79 15.58 -2.06
CA SER A 30 -16.99 16.41 -2.01
C SER A 30 -17.00 17.29 -0.76
N LYS A 31 -16.96 18.61 -1.00
CA LYS A 31 -17.04 19.70 -0.01
C LYS A 31 -18.25 19.52 0.92
N GLY A 32 -18.05 19.46 2.23
CA GLY A 32 -19.15 19.66 3.18
C GLY A 32 -19.07 19.06 4.59
N SER A 33 -17.96 18.47 5.03
CA SER A 33 -17.85 18.01 6.42
C SER A 33 -17.66 19.20 7.39
N LYS A 34 -18.59 19.35 8.34
CA LYS A 34 -18.46 20.32 9.45
C LYS A 34 -17.34 19.85 10.36
N THR A 35 -16.19 20.49 10.20
CA THR A 35 -14.97 20.48 11.03
C THR A 35 -15.13 19.89 12.44
N ALA A 36 -14.76 18.61 12.60
CA ALA A 36 -14.05 18.20 13.78
C ALA A 36 -12.67 18.88 13.77
N LYS A 37 -12.28 19.49 14.89
CA LYS A 37 -11.05 20.25 15.05
C LYS A 37 -9.84 19.30 15.09
N VAL A 38 -9.49 18.70 13.96
CA VAL A 38 -8.21 18.02 13.80
C VAL A 38 -7.16 19.11 13.65
N ALA A 39 -6.22 19.18 14.59
CA ALA A 39 -5.12 20.12 14.53
C ALA A 39 -4.40 19.95 13.19
N ALA A 40 -4.44 20.99 12.36
CA ALA A 40 -3.73 21.09 11.09
C ALA A 40 -2.22 21.16 11.38
N GLY A 41 -1.61 20.01 11.62
CA GLY A 41 -0.16 19.82 11.59
C GLY A 41 0.31 19.69 10.14
N GLU A 42 1.37 20.39 9.82
CA GLU A 42 1.93 20.62 8.48
C GLU A 42 2.20 19.36 7.63
N SER A 43 2.19 19.61 6.32
CA SER A 43 2.59 18.79 5.18
C SER A 43 3.32 17.45 5.45
N GLY A 44 2.67 16.36 5.01
CA GLY A 44 3.36 15.13 4.60
C GLY A 44 3.37 13.96 5.59
N GLY A 45 2.95 14.17 6.84
CA GLY A 45 2.92 13.09 7.84
C GLY A 45 1.73 12.13 7.68
N CYS A 46 1.96 10.85 7.90
CA CYS A 46 0.89 9.89 8.16
C CYS A 46 0.10 10.28 9.42
N PRO A 47 -1.23 10.10 9.42
CA PRO A 47 -2.04 10.37 10.60
C PRO A 47 -1.53 9.53 11.78
N MET A 48 -1.51 10.11 12.98
CA MET A 48 -0.97 9.49 14.20
C MET A 48 -1.63 8.14 14.54
N SER A 49 -2.85 7.92 14.06
CA SER A 49 -3.64 6.69 14.20
C SER A 49 -2.99 5.52 13.43
N ALA A 50 -2.49 5.75 12.21
CA ALA A 50 -1.79 4.73 11.42
C ALA A 50 -0.52 4.14 12.12
N LYS A 51 0.05 4.82 13.12
CA LYS A 51 1.24 4.36 13.85
C LYS A 51 1.04 3.00 14.53
N LYS A 52 -0.14 2.75 15.11
CA LYS A 52 -0.41 1.46 15.79
C LYS A 52 -0.37 0.27 14.82
N THR A 53 -0.59 0.53 13.54
CA THR A 53 -0.71 -0.50 12.51
C THR A 53 0.63 -0.93 11.94
N CYS A 54 1.65 -0.06 12.02
CA CYS A 54 3.01 -0.34 11.52
C CYS A 54 3.85 -1.18 12.51
N GLY A 55 3.32 -1.47 13.72
CA GLY A 55 4.06 -2.00 14.86
C GLY A 55 4.37 -3.51 14.88
N GLY A 56 4.46 -4.18 13.73
CA GLY A 56 4.84 -5.59 13.68
C GLY A 56 4.71 -6.20 12.29
N VAL A 57 5.32 -7.38 12.11
CA VAL A 57 5.10 -8.21 10.92
C VAL A 57 3.73 -8.87 11.07
N LYS A 58 2.66 -8.12 10.77
CA LYS A 58 1.34 -8.71 10.60
C LYS A 58 1.37 -9.59 9.36
N GLU A 59 0.67 -10.73 9.42
CA GLU A 59 0.61 -11.64 8.28
C GLU A 59 -0.31 -11.09 7.19
N GLU A 60 -1.31 -10.30 7.58
CA GLU A 60 -2.35 -9.81 6.70
C GLU A 60 -2.12 -8.36 6.28
N PHE A 61 -2.31 -8.10 4.99
CA PHE A 61 -2.33 -6.75 4.43
C PHE A 61 -3.47 -5.95 5.09
N PRO A 62 -3.26 -4.66 5.43
CA PRO A 62 -4.31 -3.87 6.07
C PRO A 62 -5.58 -3.85 5.22
N THR A 63 -6.73 -3.83 5.89
CA THR A 63 -8.04 -3.71 5.25
C THR A 63 -8.69 -2.40 5.66
N MET A 64 -9.50 -1.85 4.77
CA MET A 64 -10.45 -0.79 5.06
C MET A 64 -11.87 -1.34 4.90
N SER A 65 -12.77 -0.97 5.81
CA SER A 65 -14.18 -1.37 5.75
C SER A 65 -15.08 -0.19 6.06
N MET A 66 -16.28 -0.17 5.50
CA MET A 66 -17.27 0.88 5.75
C MET A 66 -18.41 0.33 6.59
N MET A 67 -18.85 1.08 7.59
CA MET A 67 -19.91 0.70 8.52
C MET A 67 -21.04 1.72 8.43
N VAL A 68 -22.28 1.26 8.32
CA VAL A 68 -23.48 2.08 8.49
C VAL A 68 -24.31 1.47 9.60
N GLY A 69 -24.40 2.16 10.74
CA GLY A 69 -24.88 1.54 11.97
C GLY A 69 -23.97 0.37 12.36
N GLU A 70 -24.52 -0.85 12.40
CA GLU A 70 -23.82 -2.11 12.70
C GLU A 70 -23.50 -2.93 11.44
N THR A 71 -23.95 -2.50 10.26
CA THR A 71 -23.75 -3.26 9.02
C THR A 71 -22.45 -2.87 8.34
N LYS A 72 -21.63 -3.88 8.00
CA LYS A 72 -20.37 -3.74 7.27
C LYS A 72 -20.60 -3.80 5.76
N TYR A 73 -19.89 -2.96 5.02
CA TYR A 73 -19.90 -2.85 3.57
C TYR A 73 -18.47 -2.78 3.03
N ASP A 74 -18.24 -3.50 1.93
CA ASP A 74 -16.96 -3.49 1.20
C ASP A 74 -16.97 -2.52 0.01
N CYS A 75 -18.17 -2.10 -0.44
CA CYS A 75 -18.35 -1.18 -1.56
C CYS A 75 -18.80 0.22 -1.08
N PRO A 76 -18.12 1.31 -1.49
CA PRO A 76 -18.51 2.67 -1.13
C PRO A 76 -19.92 3.05 -1.54
N ASP A 77 -20.36 2.61 -2.72
CA ASP A 77 -21.70 2.93 -3.23
C ASP A 77 -22.79 2.26 -2.38
N SER A 78 -22.58 0.99 -2.01
CA SER A 78 -23.50 0.26 -1.12
C SER A 78 -23.56 0.90 0.27
N ALA A 79 -22.41 1.30 0.81
CA ALA A 79 -22.35 2.02 2.09
C ALA A 79 -23.07 3.37 2.00
N ALA A 80 -22.85 4.14 0.94
CA ALA A 80 -23.50 5.44 0.74
C ALA A 80 -25.02 5.32 0.58
N MET A 81 -25.50 4.31 -0.17
CA MET A 81 -26.93 4.03 -0.31
C MET A 81 -27.55 3.63 1.04
N ALA A 82 -26.88 2.76 1.79
CA ALA A 82 -27.33 2.35 3.12
C ALA A 82 -27.38 3.53 4.10
N ALA A 83 -26.35 4.39 4.10
CA ALA A 83 -26.28 5.60 4.91
C ALA A 83 -27.46 6.55 4.64
N LYS A 84 -27.77 6.78 3.36
CA LYS A 84 -28.95 7.58 2.97
C LYS A 84 -30.26 6.97 3.46
N LYS A 85 -30.45 5.66 3.28
CA LYS A 85 -31.66 4.94 3.70
C LYS A 85 -31.85 4.96 5.22
N ALA A 86 -30.77 4.72 5.96
CA ALA A 86 -30.78 4.69 7.42
C ALA A 86 -30.71 6.09 8.06
N LYS A 87 -30.48 7.15 7.27
CA LYS A 87 -30.15 8.50 7.75
C LYS A 87 -29.01 8.48 8.79
N ALA A 88 -28.03 7.62 8.56
CA ALA A 88 -26.89 7.39 9.45
C ALA A 88 -25.58 7.71 8.72
N PRO A 89 -24.54 8.17 9.41
CA PRO A 89 -23.24 8.43 8.79
C PRO A 89 -22.54 7.11 8.40
N VAL A 90 -21.69 7.19 7.38
CA VAL A 90 -20.71 6.12 7.08
C VAL A 90 -19.52 6.29 8.02
N ARG A 91 -19.19 5.26 8.78
CA ARG A 91 -17.93 5.16 9.54
C ARG A 91 -16.95 4.28 8.77
N TYR A 92 -15.67 4.61 8.81
CA TYR A 92 -14.62 3.87 8.14
C TYR A 92 -13.75 3.19 9.19
N ILE A 93 -13.48 1.90 9.01
CA ILE A 93 -12.60 1.13 9.88
C ILE A 93 -11.33 0.81 9.11
N VAL A 94 -10.20 1.36 9.54
CA VAL A 94 -8.89 1.10 8.93
C VAL A 94 -8.03 0.43 9.97
N ALA A 95 -7.68 -0.84 9.73
CA ALA A 95 -6.79 -1.63 10.60
C ALA A 95 -7.18 -1.57 12.10
N GLY A 96 -8.49 -1.56 12.38
CA GLY A 96 -9.07 -1.56 13.74
C GLY A 96 -9.39 -0.19 14.30
N GLU A 97 -9.09 0.89 13.59
CA GLU A 97 -9.38 2.26 14.02
C GLU A 97 -10.56 2.85 13.26
N GLU A 98 -11.46 3.55 13.96
CA GLU A 98 -12.61 4.21 13.37
C GLU A 98 -12.29 5.63 12.90
N PHE A 99 -12.85 6.01 11.76
CA PHE A 99 -12.79 7.35 11.17
C PHE A 99 -14.19 7.75 10.70
N ASP A 100 -14.55 9.00 10.93
CA ASP A 100 -15.80 9.62 10.50
C ASP A 100 -15.68 10.34 9.13
N ASP A 101 -14.45 10.59 8.70
CA ASP A 101 -14.12 11.28 7.46
C ASP A 101 -13.45 10.35 6.45
N ALA A 102 -14.00 10.32 5.22
CA ALA A 102 -13.52 9.44 4.15
C ALA A 102 -12.07 9.74 3.76
N GLU A 103 -11.72 11.03 3.60
CA GLU A 103 -10.39 11.44 3.17
C GLU A 103 -9.32 11.00 4.18
N THR A 104 -9.59 11.22 5.47
CA THR A 104 -8.72 10.82 6.57
C THR A 104 -8.59 9.30 6.64
N ALA A 105 -9.67 8.55 6.43
CA ALA A 105 -9.65 7.09 6.38
C ALA A 105 -8.79 6.57 5.22
N TYR A 106 -8.98 7.09 4.00
CA TYR A 106 -8.18 6.69 2.84
C TYR A 106 -6.70 7.05 3.02
N LYS A 107 -6.40 8.21 3.60
CA LYS A 107 -5.03 8.61 3.94
C LYS A 107 -4.41 7.65 4.97
N ALA A 108 -5.15 7.29 6.01
CA ALA A 108 -4.70 6.31 7.01
C ALA A 108 -4.46 4.93 6.37
N TYR A 109 -5.36 4.49 5.50
CA TYR A 109 -5.26 3.21 4.79
C TYR A 109 -4.04 3.15 3.88
N ALA A 110 -3.82 4.18 3.05
CA ALA A 110 -2.65 4.30 2.20
C ALA A 110 -1.35 4.24 3.01
N CYS A 111 -1.30 4.95 4.14
CA CYS A 111 -0.15 4.92 5.03
C CYS A 111 0.10 3.53 5.63
N ALA A 112 -0.94 2.89 6.16
CA ALA A 112 -0.85 1.55 6.74
C ALA A 112 -0.36 0.54 5.68
N ALA A 113 -0.87 0.64 4.45
CA ALA A 113 -0.47 -0.19 3.33
C ALA A 113 1.02 -0.01 2.96
N GLU A 114 1.50 1.23 2.88
CA GLU A 114 2.92 1.53 2.61
C GLU A 114 3.84 1.04 3.73
N CYS A 115 3.46 1.26 5.00
CA CYS A 115 4.14 0.69 6.16
C CYS A 115 4.26 -0.83 6.03
N TYR A 116 3.15 -1.50 5.74
CA TYR A 116 3.11 -2.94 5.58
C TYR A 116 4.02 -3.40 4.44
N ALA A 117 3.95 -2.78 3.25
CA ALA A 117 4.79 -3.17 2.12
C ALA A 117 6.30 -3.05 2.45
N LYS A 118 6.67 -2.03 3.23
CA LYS A 118 8.05 -1.84 3.68
C LYS A 118 8.47 -2.88 4.72
N SER A 119 7.66 -3.14 5.74
CA SER A 119 7.97 -4.17 6.75
C SER A 119 7.96 -5.57 6.15
N PHE A 120 7.07 -5.85 5.20
CA PHE A 120 6.95 -7.14 4.51
C PHE A 120 8.23 -7.53 3.77
N THR A 121 8.92 -6.55 3.16
CA THR A 121 10.19 -6.80 2.48
C THR A 121 11.39 -6.75 3.42
N SER A 122 11.25 -6.23 4.63
CA SER A 122 12.33 -6.15 5.61
C SER A 122 12.66 -7.53 6.19
N ILE A 123 13.90 -7.69 6.66
CA ILE A 123 14.26 -8.87 7.45
C ILE A 123 13.68 -8.68 8.84
N ALA A 124 12.95 -9.65 9.34
CA ALA A 124 12.57 -9.75 10.75
C ALA A 124 13.25 -10.97 11.38
N CYS A 125 13.53 -10.92 12.68
CA CYS A 125 14.02 -12.08 13.42
C CYS A 125 13.03 -12.47 14.51
N GLU A 126 12.95 -13.76 14.82
CA GLU A 126 12.12 -14.27 15.90
C GLU A 126 12.88 -14.16 17.22
N LYS A 127 12.29 -13.47 18.20
CA LYS A 127 12.78 -13.38 19.56
C LYS A 127 11.61 -13.56 20.52
N ASP A 128 11.72 -14.54 21.42
CA ASP A 128 10.70 -14.85 22.42
C ASP A 128 9.31 -15.11 21.79
N GLY A 129 9.26 -15.82 20.66
CA GLY A 129 8.04 -16.11 19.89
C GLY A 129 7.44 -14.91 19.13
N LYS A 130 8.14 -13.78 19.09
CA LYS A 130 7.71 -12.54 18.40
C LYS A 130 8.64 -12.17 17.27
N TRP A 131 8.07 -11.74 16.14
CA TRP A 131 8.84 -11.23 15.01
C TRP A 131 9.17 -9.76 15.20
N ILE A 132 10.46 -9.44 15.25
CA ILE A 132 10.98 -8.07 15.38
C ILE A 132 11.73 -7.72 14.11
N VAL A 133 11.38 -6.59 13.49
CA VAL A 133 12.04 -6.14 12.24
C VAL A 133 13.49 -5.75 12.51
N CYS A 134 14.41 -6.38 11.79
CA CYS A 134 15.83 -6.07 11.75
C CYS A 134 16.06 -4.90 10.79
N SER A 135 15.89 -3.66 11.26
CA SER A 135 16.14 -2.49 10.41
C SER A 135 17.60 -2.01 10.58
N PRO A 136 18.46 -2.04 9.54
CA PRO A 136 19.76 -1.36 9.58
C PRO A 136 19.64 0.17 9.44
N SER A 137 18.48 0.67 8.99
CA SER A 137 18.12 2.08 8.99
C SER A 137 16.61 2.15 9.15
N GLY A 138 16.15 2.40 10.39
CA GLY A 138 14.75 2.68 10.70
C GLY A 138 14.15 3.61 9.65
N CYS A 139 12.87 3.45 9.33
CA CYS A 139 12.19 4.16 8.25
C CYS A 139 12.54 5.67 8.14
N GLY A 140 13.61 5.99 7.40
CA GLY A 140 14.06 7.32 7.00
C GLY A 140 14.32 8.34 8.12
N SER A 141 15.60 8.58 8.44
CA SER A 141 16.08 9.83 9.03
C SER A 141 16.02 11.03 8.05
N GLU A 142 15.75 10.80 6.76
CA GLU A 142 15.64 11.85 5.73
C GLU A 142 14.21 12.34 5.47
N ALA A 143 13.24 11.89 6.27
CA ALA A 143 11.91 12.50 6.29
C ALA A 143 11.61 13.04 7.68
N LYS A 144 12.18 14.21 8.02
CA LYS A 144 11.81 14.95 9.24
C LYS A 144 10.29 15.21 9.34
N THR A 145 9.54 15.07 8.26
CA THR A 145 8.07 15.19 8.21
C THR A 145 7.30 13.89 7.92
N ALA A 146 7.94 12.76 7.54
CA ALA A 146 7.24 11.49 7.26
C ALA A 146 7.51 10.34 8.26
N SER A 147 8.39 10.51 9.25
CA SER A 147 8.73 9.43 10.20
C SER A 147 7.83 9.35 11.44
N SER A 148 6.54 9.71 11.36
CA SER A 148 5.65 9.54 12.52
C SER A 148 5.33 8.06 12.77
N CYS A 149 5.35 7.20 11.75
CA CYS A 149 4.80 5.85 11.75
C CYS A 149 5.43 4.84 12.74
N MET A 150 6.66 5.06 13.21
CA MET A 150 7.38 4.06 14.03
C MET A 150 8.17 4.68 15.20
N LYS A 151 7.82 5.89 15.66
CA LYS A 151 8.59 6.60 16.70
C LYS A 151 8.66 5.88 18.06
N ASP A 152 7.83 4.86 18.28
CA ASP A 152 7.82 4.06 19.51
C ASP A 152 8.53 2.70 19.36
N GLN A 153 9.17 2.42 18.22
CA GLN A 153 9.94 1.19 18.02
C GLN A 153 11.45 1.47 17.96
N ASP A 154 11.99 1.85 19.13
CA ASP A 154 13.44 1.96 19.36
C ASP A 154 14.13 0.59 19.51
N THR A 155 13.56 -0.45 18.92
CA THR A 155 14.12 -1.80 18.92
C THR A 155 14.87 -2.04 17.64
N THR A 156 15.85 -1.19 17.35
CA THR A 156 16.93 -1.59 16.44
C THR A 156 17.65 -2.75 17.11
N ILE A 157 17.54 -3.94 16.54
CA ILE A 157 18.23 -5.12 17.07
C ILE A 157 19.74 -4.88 16.89
N SER A 158 20.49 -4.84 17.99
CA SER A 158 21.95 -4.73 17.91
C SER A 158 22.53 -5.92 17.15
N ALA A 159 23.73 -5.76 16.57
CA ALA A 159 24.41 -6.87 15.89
C ALA A 159 24.57 -8.11 16.79
N ASP A 160 24.74 -7.92 18.11
CA ASP A 160 24.81 -9.02 19.06
C ASP A 160 23.47 -9.66 19.36
N ALA A 161 22.36 -8.90 19.30
CA ALA A 161 21.03 -9.47 19.41
C ALA A 161 20.64 -10.24 18.12
N LEU A 162 21.14 -9.84 16.95
CA LEU A 162 21.00 -10.61 15.70
C LEU A 162 21.65 -12.00 15.78
N LYS A 163 22.82 -12.11 16.43
CA LYS A 163 23.51 -13.41 16.66
C LYS A 163 22.68 -14.38 17.50
N LYS A 164 21.71 -13.89 18.27
CA LYS A 164 20.83 -14.71 19.11
C LYS A 164 19.54 -15.12 18.40
N CYS A 165 19.25 -14.59 17.21
CA CYS A 165 18.07 -14.98 16.46
C CYS A 165 18.35 -16.29 15.71
N SER A 166 17.51 -17.31 15.93
CA SER A 166 17.60 -18.61 15.25
C SER A 166 16.76 -18.70 13.99
N LYS A 167 15.81 -17.78 13.81
CA LYS A 167 14.90 -17.73 12.66
C LYS A 167 14.74 -16.30 12.16
N PHE A 168 14.64 -16.17 10.84
CA PHE A 168 14.47 -14.92 10.14
C PHE A 168 13.24 -15.02 9.23
N ARG A 169 12.56 -13.90 8.98
CA ARG A 169 11.40 -13.82 8.10
C ARG A 169 11.56 -12.70 7.11
N VAL A 170 11.26 -12.98 5.83
CA VAL A 170 11.28 -12.01 4.73
C VAL A 170 10.16 -12.36 3.76
N ALA A 171 9.36 -11.37 3.36
CA ALA A 171 8.29 -11.52 2.37
C ALA A 171 7.35 -12.73 2.63
N GLY A 172 7.09 -13.01 3.91
CA GLY A 172 6.24 -14.13 4.34
C GLY A 172 6.95 -15.48 4.51
N HIS A 173 8.21 -15.62 4.11
CA HIS A 173 9.01 -16.85 4.22
C HIS A 173 9.90 -16.86 5.45
N THR A 174 10.11 -18.03 6.06
CA THR A 174 11.00 -18.23 7.20
C THR A 174 12.33 -18.88 6.77
N TYR A 175 13.43 -18.40 7.32
CA TYR A 175 14.79 -18.83 7.05
C TYR A 175 15.52 -19.17 8.34
N GLU A 176 16.37 -20.19 8.32
CA GLU A 176 17.16 -20.64 9.49
C GLU A 176 18.49 -19.90 9.64
N ASN A 177 18.91 -19.13 8.62
CA ASN A 177 20.16 -18.38 8.65
C ASN A 177 20.02 -16.98 8.02
N TRP A 178 20.88 -16.08 8.48
CA TRP A 178 20.89 -14.67 8.09
C TRP A 178 21.21 -14.48 6.60
N ASP A 179 22.14 -15.24 6.04
CA ASP A 179 22.58 -15.06 4.65
C ASP A 179 21.47 -15.39 3.65
N ALA A 180 20.69 -16.45 3.90
CA ALA A 180 19.53 -16.80 3.08
C ALA A 180 18.44 -15.72 3.18
N ALA A 181 18.14 -15.24 4.39
CA ALA A 181 17.20 -14.14 4.61
C ALA A 181 17.66 -12.85 3.90
N LYS A 182 18.96 -12.52 3.97
CA LYS A 182 19.53 -11.35 3.29
C LYS A 182 19.40 -11.44 1.77
N LYS A 183 19.71 -12.60 1.17
CA LYS A 183 19.51 -12.83 -0.28
C LYS A 183 18.03 -12.69 -0.67
N ALA A 184 17.12 -13.23 0.13
CA ALA A 184 15.68 -13.09 -0.09
C ALA A 184 15.24 -11.62 0.00
N HIS A 185 15.76 -10.87 0.97
CA HIS A 185 15.49 -9.44 1.12
C HIS A 185 15.97 -8.64 -0.09
N GLU A 186 17.20 -8.85 -0.54
CA GLU A 186 17.76 -8.19 -1.72
C GLU A 186 16.91 -8.48 -2.97
N ARG A 187 16.47 -9.72 -3.13
CA ARG A 187 15.60 -10.13 -4.24
C ARG A 187 14.21 -9.48 -4.16
N ALA A 188 13.61 -9.48 -2.98
CA ALA A 188 12.32 -8.84 -2.71
C ALA A 188 12.39 -7.33 -3.02
N VAL A 189 13.40 -6.64 -2.49
CA VAL A 189 13.60 -5.20 -2.73
C VAL A 189 13.81 -4.93 -4.22
N ALA A 190 14.68 -5.69 -4.89
CA ALA A 190 14.92 -5.53 -6.33
C ALA A 190 13.62 -5.65 -7.16
N ALA A 191 12.76 -6.63 -6.85
CA ALA A 191 11.49 -6.84 -7.56
C ALA A 191 10.49 -5.68 -7.40
N THR A 192 10.65 -4.84 -6.37
CA THR A 192 9.74 -3.71 -6.12
C THR A 192 10.23 -2.38 -6.71
N LYS A 193 11.50 -2.28 -7.14
CA LYS A 193 12.11 -1.03 -7.61
C LYS A 193 11.47 -0.47 -8.89
N ASP A 194 11.02 -1.35 -9.77
CA ASP A 194 10.46 -0.96 -11.07
C ASP A 194 8.97 -0.59 -11.01
N LEU A 195 8.33 -0.83 -9.86
CA LEU A 195 6.92 -0.46 -9.66
C LEU A 195 6.81 1.05 -9.48
N LYS A 196 6.16 1.70 -10.44
CA LYS A 196 5.92 3.15 -10.46
C LYS A 196 4.42 3.43 -10.54
N MET A 197 4.00 4.47 -9.82
CA MET A 197 2.68 5.07 -9.97
C MET A 197 2.81 6.18 -11.02
N VAL A 198 2.01 6.11 -12.07
CA VAL A 198 2.01 7.10 -13.15
C VAL A 198 0.75 7.93 -13.04
N ALA A 199 0.87 9.24 -13.05
CA ALA A 199 -0.29 10.12 -13.13
C ALA A 199 -0.57 10.49 -14.59
N MET A 200 -1.85 10.47 -14.95
CA MET A 200 -2.38 10.80 -16.25
C MET A 200 -3.27 12.03 -16.12
N VAL A 201 -3.04 13.04 -16.95
CA VAL A 201 -3.86 14.25 -17.02
C VAL A 201 -4.34 14.40 -18.46
N ASP A 202 -5.66 14.35 -18.66
CA ASP A 202 -6.26 14.39 -20.00
C ASP A 202 -5.65 13.34 -20.96
N GLY A 203 -5.40 12.12 -20.46
CA GLY A 203 -4.82 11.02 -21.22
C GLY A 203 -3.31 11.12 -21.49
N LYS A 204 -2.62 12.14 -20.97
CA LYS A 204 -1.16 12.31 -21.10
C LYS A 204 -0.45 11.96 -19.80
N LYS A 205 0.66 11.22 -19.90
CA LYS A 205 1.54 10.91 -18.77
C LYS A 205 2.18 12.20 -18.26
N VAL A 206 2.21 12.36 -16.94
CA VAL A 206 2.95 13.42 -16.25
C VAL A 206 4.11 12.79 -15.51
N ASP A 207 5.32 13.32 -15.70
CA ASP A 207 6.56 12.72 -15.20
C ASP A 207 6.73 12.84 -13.68
N SER A 208 5.99 13.73 -13.02
CA SER A 208 5.99 13.88 -11.56
C SER A 208 4.58 14.16 -11.03
N CYS A 209 4.23 13.54 -9.90
CA CYS A 209 2.98 13.85 -9.20
C CYS A 209 3.01 15.26 -8.55
N GLU A 210 4.20 15.85 -8.38
CA GLU A 210 4.38 17.18 -7.80
C GLU A 210 4.03 18.30 -8.79
N SER A 211 4.16 18.04 -10.10
CA SER A 211 3.81 19.00 -11.14
C SER A 211 2.30 19.05 -11.43
N ILE A 212 1.51 18.19 -10.80
CA ILE A 212 0.05 18.19 -10.91
C ILE A 212 -0.49 19.31 -10.02
N CYS A 213 -0.97 20.39 -10.64
CA CYS A 213 -1.53 21.51 -9.89
C CYS A 213 -2.76 21.08 -9.06
N SER A 214 -2.92 21.69 -7.88
CA SER A 214 -4.03 21.38 -6.95
C SER A 214 -5.40 21.56 -7.59
N THR A 215 -5.53 22.45 -8.57
CA THR A 215 -6.75 22.63 -9.37
C THR A 215 -7.09 21.39 -10.20
N MET A 216 -6.11 20.74 -10.83
CA MET A 216 -6.33 19.52 -11.60
C MET A 216 -6.76 18.35 -10.71
N LYS A 217 -6.19 18.26 -9.50
CA LYS A 217 -6.62 17.27 -8.51
C LYS A 217 -8.08 17.48 -8.11
N LYS A 218 -8.54 18.74 -8.00
CA LYS A 218 -9.93 19.08 -7.64
C LYS A 218 -10.93 18.87 -8.77
N THR A 219 -10.53 18.98 -10.03
CA THR A 219 -11.42 18.80 -11.19
C THR A 219 -11.65 17.34 -11.56
N GLY A 220 -10.99 16.39 -10.87
CA GLY A 220 -11.13 14.96 -11.17
C GLY A 220 -10.50 14.55 -12.51
N LYS A 221 -9.66 15.40 -13.11
CA LYS A 221 -8.98 15.15 -14.39
C LYS A 221 -7.72 14.31 -14.27
N VAL A 222 -7.36 13.91 -13.05
CA VAL A 222 -6.16 13.14 -12.75
C VAL A 222 -6.53 11.68 -12.55
N GLU A 223 -5.99 10.81 -13.40
CA GLU A 223 -6.09 9.36 -13.26
C GLU A 223 -4.72 8.82 -12.85
N TYR A 224 -4.66 8.05 -11.78
CA TYR A 224 -3.45 7.39 -11.29
C TYR A 224 -3.43 5.94 -11.77
N MET A 225 -2.31 5.52 -12.35
CA MET A 225 -2.07 4.18 -12.87
C MET A 225 -1.03 3.45 -12.03
N VAL A 226 -1.37 2.23 -11.61
CA VAL A 226 -0.45 1.27 -10.98
C VAL A 226 -0.53 -0.03 -11.77
N GLY A 227 0.49 -0.29 -12.59
CA GLY A 227 0.43 -1.37 -13.57
C GLY A 227 -0.70 -1.15 -14.58
N THR A 228 -1.67 -2.07 -14.64
CA THR A 228 -2.86 -1.98 -15.52
C THR A 228 -4.07 -1.34 -14.83
N GLN A 229 -4.01 -1.12 -13.52
CA GLN A 229 -5.15 -0.61 -12.75
C GLN A 229 -5.13 0.92 -12.70
N LYS A 230 -6.32 1.52 -12.76
CA LYS A 230 -6.57 2.96 -12.80
C LYS A 230 -7.46 3.39 -11.64
N THR A 231 -7.24 4.57 -11.10
CA THR A 231 -8.06 5.17 -10.04
C THR A 231 -7.95 6.69 -10.07
N ASN A 232 -9.01 7.41 -9.72
CA ASN A 232 -8.99 8.88 -9.61
C ASN A 232 -8.68 9.35 -8.17
N CYS A 233 -8.48 8.42 -7.23
CA CYS A 233 -8.11 8.71 -5.85
C CYS A 233 -6.62 8.43 -5.62
N GLU A 234 -5.85 9.47 -5.27
CA GLU A 234 -4.40 9.39 -5.00
C GLU A 234 -4.08 8.40 -3.87
N TYR A 235 -4.84 8.45 -2.76
CA TYR A 235 -4.62 7.55 -1.63
C TYR A 235 -4.90 6.09 -1.98
N ASN A 236 -5.94 5.83 -2.79
CA ASN A 236 -6.20 4.49 -3.29
C ASN A 236 -5.06 4.01 -4.20
N ALA A 237 -4.55 4.87 -5.08
CA ALA A 237 -3.40 4.55 -5.94
C ALA A 237 -2.16 4.17 -5.12
N ARG A 238 -1.89 4.89 -4.03
CA ARG A 238 -0.80 4.57 -3.09
C ARG A 238 -1.00 3.21 -2.42
N ALA A 239 -2.21 2.90 -1.96
CA ALA A 239 -2.53 1.58 -1.41
C ALA A 239 -2.37 0.45 -2.45
N MET A 240 -2.82 0.68 -3.69
CA MET A 240 -2.63 -0.25 -4.80
C MET A 240 -1.14 -0.49 -5.11
N MET A 241 -0.33 0.57 -5.09
CA MET A 241 1.11 0.48 -5.28
C MET A 241 1.78 -0.35 -4.17
N ALA A 242 1.38 -0.15 -2.92
CA ALA A 242 1.86 -0.94 -1.79
C ALA A 242 1.49 -2.43 -1.94
N LYS A 243 0.26 -2.74 -2.36
CA LYS A 243 -0.17 -4.12 -2.65
C LYS A 243 0.64 -4.75 -3.77
N ALA A 244 0.84 -4.04 -4.88
CA ALA A 244 1.66 -4.51 -6.00
C ALA A 244 3.11 -4.80 -5.57
N ARG A 245 3.68 -3.99 -4.67
CA ARG A 245 5.01 -4.22 -4.09
C ARG A 245 5.07 -5.51 -3.26
N VAL A 246 4.06 -5.75 -2.41
CA VAL A 246 3.96 -6.98 -1.62
C VAL A 246 3.87 -8.20 -2.53
N GLU A 247 3.02 -8.16 -3.56
CA GLU A 247 2.85 -9.27 -4.51
C GLU A 247 4.14 -9.54 -5.31
N ALA A 248 4.80 -8.48 -5.80
CA ALA A 248 6.07 -8.61 -6.52
C ALA A 248 7.18 -9.18 -5.64
N ALA A 249 7.31 -8.69 -4.40
CA ALA A 249 8.27 -9.21 -3.43
C ALA A 249 8.02 -10.68 -3.12
N LYS A 250 6.77 -11.06 -2.82
CA LYS A 250 6.37 -12.44 -2.54
C LYS A 250 6.72 -13.36 -3.71
N LYS A 251 6.32 -12.99 -4.93
CA LYS A 251 6.61 -13.77 -6.15
C LYS A 251 8.11 -13.95 -6.38
N ALA A 252 8.91 -12.92 -6.11
CA ALA A 252 10.36 -12.96 -6.31
C ALA A 252 11.04 -13.92 -5.31
N VAL A 253 10.54 -13.97 -4.08
CA VAL A 253 11.03 -14.88 -3.04
C VAL A 253 10.50 -16.30 -3.22
N ASP A 254 9.23 -16.49 -3.61
CA ASP A 254 8.65 -17.80 -3.96
C ASP A 254 9.47 -18.49 -5.07
N ALA A 255 10.01 -17.73 -6.02
CA ALA A 255 10.85 -18.26 -7.08
C ALA A 255 12.21 -18.78 -6.58
N MET A 256 12.72 -18.26 -5.45
CA MET A 256 13.97 -18.74 -4.85
C MET A 256 13.78 -20.09 -4.15
N ALA A 257 12.60 -20.33 -3.55
CA ALA A 257 12.30 -21.59 -2.87
C ALA A 257 12.12 -22.78 -3.84
N LYS A 258 11.98 -22.52 -5.15
CA LYS A 258 11.82 -23.53 -6.20
C LYS A 258 13.11 -23.83 -6.97
N ALA A 259 14.18 -23.09 -6.70
CA ALA A 259 15.48 -23.20 -7.38
C ALA A 259 16.43 -24.08 -6.56
#